data_AF-A0A0A9FLL5-F1
#
_entry.id   AF-A0A0A9FLL5-F1
#
_cell.length_a   1.000
_cell.length_b   1.000
_cell.length_c   1.000
_cell.angle_alpha   90.00
_cell.angle_beta   90.00
_cell.angle_gamma   90.00
#
_symmetry.space_group_name_H-M   'P 1'
#
loop_
_entity.id
_entity.type
_entity.pdbx_description
1 polymer ?
#
loop_
_entity_poly.entity_id
_entity_poly.type
_entity_poly.pdbx_seq_one_letter_code
_entity_poly.pdbx_strand_id
1 'polypeptide(L)'
;MIGVRPVANSFGRVNHVEPVSLEELGCPRVDVVVNCSGVFRDLFINQMNLLDRAIKMVAELDEPAEMNYVRKHAQEQAEELDVSVREAATRVFSNASGSYSSNVNLAVENASWTDEKQLQDMY
;
A
#
# COMPACT_ATOMS: atom_id res chain seq x y z
N MET A 1 2.77 3.56 11.24
CA MET A 1 2.90 3.52 9.77
C MET A 1 2.36 4.82 9.20
N ILE A 2 1.27 4.80 8.40
CA ILE A 2 0.75 6.01 7.71
C ILE A 2 -0.01 7.00 8.61
N GLY A 3 -0.37 6.61 9.84
CA GLY A 3 -1.02 7.50 10.81
C GLY A 3 -2.48 7.82 10.48
N VAL A 4 -3.29 6.81 10.19
CA VAL A 4 -4.73 6.96 9.96
C VAL A 4 -5.51 6.09 10.94
N ARG A 5 -6.73 6.50 11.26
CA ARG A 5 -7.67 5.72 12.09
C ARG A 5 -8.92 5.34 11.30
N PRO A 6 -9.42 4.10 11.40
CA PRO A 6 -10.69 3.72 10.82
C PRO A 6 -11.85 4.36 11.60
N VAL A 7 -12.85 4.85 10.86
CA VAL A 7 -14.08 5.42 11.45
C VAL A 7 -15.27 4.56 11.03
N ALA A 8 -16.03 4.09 12.03
CA ALA A 8 -17.27 3.35 11.80
C ALA A 8 -18.42 4.33 11.56
N ASN A 9 -19.26 4.04 10.57
CA ASN A 9 -20.49 4.79 10.35
C ASN A 9 -21.57 4.45 11.40
N SER A 10 -22.73 5.11 11.34
CA SER A 10 -23.86 4.87 12.25
C SER A 10 -24.39 3.43 12.26
N PHE A 11 -24.05 2.62 11.25
CA PHE A 11 -24.40 1.20 11.14
C PHE A 11 -23.26 0.27 11.61
N GLY A 12 -22.18 0.80 12.18
CA GLY A 12 -21.01 0.05 12.64
C GLY A 12 -20.08 -0.44 11.53
N ARG A 13 -20.27 0.00 10.27
CA ARG A 13 -19.41 -0.40 9.15
C ARG A 13 -18.22 0.53 9.03
N VAL A 14 -17.03 -0.04 8.94
CA VAL A 14 -15.78 0.69 8.69
C VAL A 14 -15.59 0.86 7.18
N ASN A 15 -15.94 2.04 6.66
CA ASN A 15 -15.82 2.38 5.24
C ASN A 15 -15.08 3.71 5.00
N HIS A 16 -14.62 4.35 6.08
CA HIS A 16 -13.93 5.63 6.09
C HIS A 16 -12.71 5.58 7.02
N VAL A 17 -11.74 6.44 6.74
CA VAL A 17 -10.52 6.64 7.54
C VAL A 17 -10.26 8.13 7.67
N GLU A 18 -9.72 8.52 8.82
CA GLU A 18 -9.28 9.89 9.09
C GLU A 18 -7.78 9.90 9.39
N PRO A 19 -7.05 10.93 8.95
CA PRO A 19 -5.67 11.11 9.36
C PRO A 19 -5.61 11.49 10.84
N VAL A 20 -4.73 10.84 11.58
CA VAL A 20 -4.33 11.23 12.94
C VAL A 20 -3.37 12.41 12.81
N SER A 21 -3.46 13.43 13.66
CA SER A 21 -2.58 14.61 13.58
C SER A 21 -1.12 14.23 13.88
N LEU A 22 -0.15 15.03 13.43
CA LEU A 22 1.27 14.75 13.69
C LEU A 22 1.61 14.85 15.19
N GLU A 23 0.91 15.73 15.92
CA GLU A 23 1.05 15.88 17.38
C GLU A 23 0.59 14.62 18.11
N GLU A 24 -0.54 14.04 17.71
CA GLU A 24 -1.06 12.79 18.28
C GLU A 24 -0.20 11.59 17.82
N LEU A 25 0.28 11.60 16.57
CA LEU A 25 1.11 10.53 16.02
C LEU A 25 2.50 10.46 16.69
N GLY A 26 3.05 11.61 17.09
CA GLY A 26 4.34 11.73 17.81
C GLY A 26 5.57 11.29 17.01
N CYS A 27 5.40 10.90 15.75
CA CYS A 27 6.46 10.48 14.84
C CYS A 27 6.06 10.75 13.38
N PRO A 28 7.03 10.75 12.44
CA PRO A 28 6.72 10.88 11.01
C PRO A 28 5.82 9.76 10.48
N ARG A 29 5.00 10.08 9.47
CA ARG A 29 4.24 9.08 8.72
C ARG A 29 5.20 8.25 7.87
N VAL A 30 5.15 6.95 8.05
CA VAL A 30 6.01 6.00 7.35
C VAL A 30 5.30 5.45 6.12
N ASP A 31 5.96 5.51 4.97
CA ASP A 31 5.47 4.94 3.72
C ASP A 31 5.40 3.41 3.78
N VAL A 32 4.50 2.82 3.00
CA VAL A 32 4.19 1.39 3.07
C VAL A 32 4.03 0.83 1.66
N VAL A 33 4.52 -0.38 1.44
CA VAL A 33 4.15 -1.20 0.27
C VAL A 33 3.38 -2.39 0.81
N VAL A 34 2.12 -2.51 0.39
CA VAL A 34 1.19 -3.53 0.89
C VAL A 34 1.00 -4.61 -0.16
N ASN A 35 1.61 -5.76 0.07
CA ASN A 35 1.46 -6.94 -0.78
C ASN A 35 0.31 -7.81 -0.23
N CYS A 36 -0.88 -7.64 -0.80
CA CYS A 36 -2.06 -8.42 -0.45
C CYS A 36 -2.03 -9.78 -1.15
N SER A 37 -2.25 -10.86 -0.39
CA SER A 37 -2.46 -12.19 -0.98
C SER A 37 -3.74 -12.24 -1.81
N GLY A 38 -3.81 -13.15 -2.78
CA GLY A 38 -5.03 -13.36 -3.57
C GLY A 38 -6.26 -13.68 -2.70
N VAL A 39 -6.09 -14.42 -1.60
CA VAL A 39 -7.17 -14.70 -0.63
C VAL A 39 -7.63 -13.41 0.06
N PHE A 40 -6.70 -12.53 0.45
CA PHE A 40 -7.06 -11.24 1.04
C PHE A 40 -7.82 -10.37 0.05
N ARG A 41 -7.38 -10.33 -1.22
CA ARG A 41 -8.08 -9.62 -2.29
C ARG A 41 -9.52 -10.11 -2.46
N ASP A 42 -9.73 -11.43 -2.44
CA ASP A 42 -11.06 -12.01 -2.68
C ASP A 42 -12.03 -11.76 -1.52
N LEU A 43 -11.53 -11.77 -0.27
CA LEU A 43 -12.37 -11.59 0.93
C LEU A 43 -12.51 -10.12 1.38
N PHE A 44 -11.50 -9.30 1.13
CA PHE A 44 -11.33 -7.98 1.76
C PHE A 44 -11.04 -6.87 0.75
N ILE A 45 -11.62 -6.96 -0.45
CA ILE A 45 -11.48 -5.91 -1.48
C ILE A 45 -11.90 -4.51 -0.98
N ASN A 46 -12.90 -4.45 -0.09
CA ASN A 46 -13.36 -3.21 0.52
C ASN A 46 -12.29 -2.58 1.40
N GLN A 47 -11.49 -3.40 2.08
CA GLN A 47 -10.39 -2.98 2.94
C GLN A 47 -9.18 -2.58 2.10
N MET A 48 -8.90 -3.27 0.99
CA MET A 48 -7.90 -2.80 0.01
C MET A 48 -8.26 -1.41 -0.52
N ASN A 49 -9.53 -1.19 -0.86
CA ASN A 49 -10.02 0.12 -1.30
C ASN A 49 -9.88 1.17 -0.18
N LEU A 50 -10.14 0.80 1.08
CA LEU A 50 -9.97 1.68 2.22
C LEU A 50 -8.49 2.07 2.42
N LEU A 51 -7.57 1.11 2.29
CA LEU A 51 -6.12 1.33 2.40
C LEU A 51 -5.62 2.23 1.28
N ASP A 52 -6.00 1.99 0.02
CA ASP A 52 -5.59 2.82 -1.11
C ASP A 52 -6.07 4.28 -0.93
N ARG A 53 -7.34 4.46 -0.51
CA ARG A 53 -7.86 5.78 -0.19
C ARG A 53 -7.10 6.45 0.96
N ALA A 54 -6.74 5.69 1.99
CA ALA A 54 -5.97 6.20 3.13
C ALA A 54 -4.59 6.71 2.71
N ILE A 55 -3.86 5.91 1.93
CA ILE A 55 -2.49 6.24 1.51
C ILE A 55 -2.49 7.47 0.61
N LYS A 56 -3.39 7.52 -0.37
CA LYS A 56 -3.54 8.67 -1.26
C LYS A 56 -3.94 9.94 -0.51
N MET A 57 -4.86 9.83 0.45
CA MET A 57 -5.22 10.95 1.32
C MET A 57 -4.00 11.46 2.11
N VAL A 58 -3.21 10.56 2.69
CA VAL A 58 -2.00 10.90 3.44
C VAL A 58 -0.93 11.55 2.56
N ALA A 59 -0.76 11.08 1.31
CA ALA A 59 0.16 11.67 0.35
C ALA A 59 -0.22 13.13 0.00
N GLU A 60 -1.51 13.43 -0.04
CA GLU A 60 -2.05 14.74 -0.40
C GLU A 60 -2.02 15.77 0.75
N LEU A 61 -1.85 15.33 2.02
CA LEU A 61 -1.80 16.22 3.19
C LEU A 61 -0.68 17.27 3.07
N ASP A 62 -0.99 18.50 3.46
CA ASP A 62 -0.01 19.60 3.49
C ASP A 62 0.86 19.52 4.75
N GLU A 63 1.82 18.58 4.72
CA GLU A 63 2.77 18.31 5.79
C GLU A 63 4.21 18.38 5.26
N PRO A 64 5.20 18.72 6.11
CA PRO A 64 6.61 18.69 5.72
C PRO A 64 7.05 17.28 5.28
N ALA A 65 7.86 17.19 4.22
CA ALA A 65 8.35 15.92 3.67
C ALA A 65 9.13 15.05 4.70
N GLU A 66 9.81 15.68 5.66
CA GLU A 66 10.53 15.00 6.74
C GLU A 66 9.60 14.41 7.81
N MET A 67 8.34 14.84 7.85
CA MET A 67 7.30 14.31 8.74
C MET A 67 6.31 13.40 8.02
N ASN A 68 6.34 13.34 6.69
CA ASN A 68 5.45 12.52 5.90
C ASN A 68 6.21 11.88 4.73
N TYR A 69 6.73 10.68 4.97
CA TYR A 69 7.49 9.94 3.96
C TYR A 69 6.61 9.41 2.83
N VAL A 70 5.31 9.22 3.05
CA VAL A 70 4.36 8.87 1.97
C VAL A 70 4.32 9.99 0.94
N ARG A 71 4.17 11.24 1.40
CA ARG A 71 4.18 12.43 0.54
C ARG A 71 5.52 12.63 -0.13
N LYS A 72 6.62 12.54 0.63
CA LYS A 72 7.98 12.70 0.11
C LYS A 72 8.23 11.77 -1.09
N HIS A 73 8.02 10.46 -0.90
CA HIS A 73 8.26 9.49 -1.98
C HIS A 73 7.26 9.65 -3.12
N ALA A 74 5.98 9.95 -2.83
CA ALA A 74 4.99 10.14 -3.88
C ALA A 74 5.25 11.38 -4.75
N GLN A 75 5.83 12.45 -4.19
CA GLN A 75 6.25 13.63 -4.95
C GLN A 75 7.45 13.31 -5.84
N GLU A 76 8.49 12.68 -5.30
CA GLU A 76 9.68 12.25 -6.06
C GLU A 76 9.27 11.31 -7.23
N GLN A 77 8.40 10.32 -6.96
CA GLN A 77 7.90 9.39 -7.97
C GLN A 77 6.98 10.04 -9.00
N ALA A 78 6.19 11.03 -8.60
CA ALA A 78 5.33 11.79 -9.52
C ALA A 78 6.16 12.60 -10.52
N GLU A 79 7.25 13.21 -10.07
CA GLU A 79 8.20 13.94 -10.91
C GLU A 79 8.97 12.99 -11.85
N GLU A 80 9.42 11.84 -11.37
CA GLU A 80 10.16 10.86 -12.18
C GLU A 80 9.30 10.20 -13.27
N LEU A 81 8.05 9.87 -12.94
CA LEU A 81 7.15 9.12 -13.82
C LEU A 81 6.21 10.01 -14.65
N ASP A 82 6.22 11.33 -14.45
CA ASP A 82 5.33 12.31 -15.09
C ASP A 82 3.83 11.99 -14.85
N VAL A 83 3.47 11.75 -13.59
CA VAL A 83 2.10 11.42 -13.17
C VAL A 83 1.65 12.29 -11.98
N SER A 84 0.37 12.23 -11.61
CA SER A 84 -0.08 12.94 -10.41
C SER A 84 0.47 12.30 -9.12
N VAL A 85 0.65 13.10 -8.06
CA VAL A 85 1.04 12.60 -6.71
C VAL A 85 0.09 11.49 -6.23
N ARG A 86 -1.19 11.60 -6.57
CA ARG A 86 -2.21 10.60 -6.23
C ARG A 86 -1.96 9.27 -6.93
N GLU A 87 -1.59 9.29 -8.20
CA GLU A 87 -1.25 8.07 -8.95
C GLU A 87 0.09 7.49 -8.48
N ALA A 88 1.08 8.34 -8.24
CA ALA A 88 2.38 7.95 -7.69
C ALA A 88 2.27 7.31 -6.29
N ALA A 89 1.29 7.72 -5.48
CA ALA A 89 0.99 7.14 -4.17
C ALA A 89 0.28 5.76 -4.22
N THR A 90 0.44 5.00 -5.31
CA THR A 90 -0.10 3.64 -5.42
C THR A 90 0.79 2.67 -4.65
N ARG A 91 0.21 2.00 -3.64
CA ARG A 91 0.94 1.16 -2.67
C ARG A 91 0.27 -0.17 -2.34
N VAL A 92 -0.95 -0.40 -2.80
CA VAL A 92 -1.73 -1.61 -2.50
C VAL A 92 -1.70 -2.52 -3.72
N PHE A 93 -0.94 -3.60 -3.64
CA PHE A 93 -0.71 -4.54 -4.73
C PHE A 93 -1.23 -5.93 -4.38
N SER A 94 -1.61 -6.69 -5.41
CA SER A 94 -2.00 -8.10 -5.26
C SER A 94 -1.79 -8.82 -6.60
N ASN A 95 -1.87 -10.15 -6.57
CA ASN A 95 -1.93 -10.95 -7.79
C ASN A 95 -3.14 -10.53 -8.66
N ALA A 96 -3.05 -10.81 -9.96
CA ALA A 96 -4.19 -10.71 -10.88
C ALA A 96 -5.37 -11.56 -10.39
N SER A 97 -6.59 -11.13 -10.75
CA SER A 97 -7.82 -11.84 -10.36
C SER A 97 -7.77 -13.31 -10.76
N GLY A 98 -8.13 -14.21 -9.84
CA GLY A 98 -8.06 -15.66 -10.04
C GLY A 98 -6.66 -16.27 -9.90
N SER A 99 -5.61 -15.46 -9.69
CA SER A 99 -4.25 -15.91 -9.39
C SER A 99 -3.92 -15.79 -7.91
N TYR A 100 -3.03 -16.68 -7.44
CA TYR A 100 -2.59 -16.80 -6.05
C TYR A 100 -1.11 -17.16 -5.99
N SER A 101 -0.40 -16.62 -5.00
CA SER A 101 1.05 -16.79 -4.81
C SER A 101 1.92 -16.08 -5.86
N SER A 102 3.20 -15.89 -5.55
CA SER A 102 4.23 -15.42 -6.49
C SER A 102 4.87 -16.56 -7.29
N ASN A 103 4.37 -17.80 -7.16
CA ASN A 103 4.97 -19.03 -7.70
C ASN A 103 6.39 -19.36 -7.19
N VAL A 104 7.01 -18.51 -6.38
CA VAL A 104 8.30 -18.78 -5.71
C VAL A 104 8.23 -20.05 -4.87
N ASN A 105 7.09 -20.28 -4.20
CA ASN A 105 6.87 -21.50 -3.41
C ASN A 105 6.94 -22.77 -4.28
N LEU A 106 6.33 -22.75 -5.48
CA LEU A 106 6.38 -23.88 -6.41
C LEU A 106 7.79 -24.08 -6.99
N ALA A 107 8.51 -23.00 -7.27
CA ALA A 107 9.88 -23.07 -7.75
C ALA A 107 10.81 -23.70 -6.70
N VAL A 108 10.67 -23.33 -5.44
CA VAL A 108 11.43 -23.90 -4.32
C VAL A 108 11.05 -25.37 -4.09
N GLU A 109 9.76 -25.71 -4.11
CA GLU A 109 9.28 -27.09 -3.92
C GLU A 109 9.80 -28.04 -5.00
N ASN A 110 9.81 -27.60 -6.26
CA ASN A 110 10.26 -28.40 -7.39
C ASN A 110 11.77 -28.28 -7.67
N ALA A 111 12.50 -27.49 -6.88
CA ALA A 111 13.90 -27.11 -7.14
C ALA A 111 14.13 -26.63 -8.59
N SER A 112 13.15 -25.94 -9.17
CA SER A 112 13.12 -25.57 -10.59
C SER A 112 13.65 -24.14 -10.84
N TRP A 113 14.64 -23.70 -10.07
CA TRP A 113 15.26 -22.37 -10.17
C TRP A 113 16.79 -22.52 -10.19
N THR A 114 17.48 -21.61 -10.87
CA THR A 114 18.94 -21.66 -11.06
C THR A 114 19.65 -20.53 -10.34
N ASP A 115 19.01 -19.37 -10.23
CA ASP A 115 19.52 -18.20 -9.51
C ASP A 115 18.39 -17.46 -8.78
N GLU A 116 18.75 -16.61 -7.82
CA GLU A 116 17.77 -15.82 -7.06
C GLU A 116 17.06 -14.78 -7.92
N LYS A 117 17.66 -14.35 -9.04
CA LYS A 117 17.06 -13.37 -9.95
C LYS A 117 15.81 -13.94 -10.60
N GLN A 118 15.79 -15.22 -10.96
CA GLN A 118 14.58 -15.90 -11.45
C GLN A 118 13.43 -15.84 -10.43
N LEU A 119 13.72 -16.02 -9.14
CA LEU A 119 12.71 -15.93 -8.09
C LEU A 119 12.20 -14.49 -7.90
N GLN A 120 13.07 -13.49 -8.07
CA GLN A 120 12.72 -12.07 -8.00
C GLN A 120 11.87 -11.64 -9.19
N ASP A 121 12.22 -12.04 -10.42
CA ASP A 121 11.48 -11.71 -11.64
C ASP A 121 10.07 -12.36 -11.67
N MET A 122 9.86 -13.44 -10.91
CA MET A 122 8.55 -14.10 -10.74
C MET A 122 7.64 -13.41 -9.72
N TYR A 123 8.19 -12.58 -8.83
CA TYR A 123 7.46 -11.89 -7.76
C TYR A 123 6.80 -10.59 -8.27
#